data_AF-A0A9D5S645-F1
#
_entry.id   AF-A0A9D5S645-F1
#
_cell.length_a   1.000
_cell.length_b   1.000
_cell.length_c   1.000
_cell.angle_alpha   90.00
_cell.angle_beta   90.00
_cell.angle_gamma   90.00
#
_symmetry.space_group_name_H-M   'P 1'
#
loop_
_entity.id
_entity.type
_entity.pdbx_description
1 polymer ?
#
loop_
_entity_poly.entity_id
_entity_poly.type
_entity_poly.pdbx_seq_one_letter_code
_entity_poly.pdbx_strand_id
1 'polypeptide(L)'
;MKIGSILTKSINYLVTPIVWNLPLFLISILMLGGFDMLYYQHLYHEYEISEILSGYAEMVFMAYIINIVCYLLRKIHFHIFVYLVLFVIYIVNFYLRYSFGTDISPKILLLVFETNTKEVSGFFKTYLMTGGMYKTIGAFVIVVTFIILGERLKKRIRQMVNKPAFLVLLTIIVLFGVIGGASALGRYTSLTMCKDTYEAERWLMKIPFRKGMPMPNFCYSINAIRMSGEDLNHMIKATSEALEDVNCATTDSLNIVLVIGESYNKYHASLYGYDLDTTPYQCAEAAKGNLFAFNKVKAPHNQTSIVLKNVLCCNNIHEGERWYNYPYFPAIFKKAGYGVWLWDNQYKWDENAAWAFTLNSVMFNDSIMKMSYNDVNKTCAPYDGELITAFKEEKYKDLGSRNFLIFHLAGQHFLAKNQYPQEKKYDVFSAKDVKNTASYLNAESRQRIAEYANATRYNDEVIHQIIEMVRHTNSILIYFPDHGEEVYDYRDFYGRQIFSEDRITDDLIKYQLEIPFVVWCSDSWKEKHPQEYENIKLAIDREFTTDNICHMLFRLAEIKTKEYKSKRDLLSPDFEPQTKAYDITSL
;
A
#
# COMPACT_ATOMS: atom_id res chain seq x y z
N MET A 1 -45.17 12.04 -39.54
CA MET A 1 -45.57 10.64 -39.25
C MET A 1 -44.40 9.64 -39.18
N LYS A 2 -43.43 9.63 -40.12
CA LYS A 2 -42.33 8.64 -40.11
C LYS A 2 -41.36 8.75 -38.91
N ILE A 3 -41.05 9.96 -38.43
CA ILE A 3 -40.12 10.15 -37.30
C ILE A 3 -40.71 9.59 -36.00
N GLY A 4 -41.99 9.85 -35.71
CA GLY A 4 -42.67 9.36 -34.52
C GLY A 4 -42.73 7.83 -34.45
N SER A 5 -43.04 7.15 -35.57
CA SER A 5 -43.08 5.68 -35.58
C SER A 5 -41.69 5.05 -35.45
N ILE A 6 -40.65 5.68 -36.01
CA ILE A 6 -39.25 5.25 -35.85
C ILE A 6 -38.83 5.40 -34.38
N LEU A 7 -39.13 6.55 -33.75
CA LEU A 7 -38.80 6.81 -32.35
C LEU A 7 -39.46 5.78 -31.41
N THR A 8 -40.75 5.51 -31.59
CA THR A 8 -41.48 4.50 -30.80
C THR A 8 -40.91 3.10 -30.99
N LYS A 9 -40.52 2.74 -32.23
CA LYS A 9 -39.92 1.44 -32.52
C LYS A 9 -38.54 1.29 -31.86
N SER A 10 -37.69 2.32 -31.94
CA SER A 10 -36.38 2.33 -31.30
C SER A 10 -36.44 2.29 -29.77
N ILE A 11 -37.36 3.06 -29.16
CA ILE A 11 -37.62 3.04 -27.72
C ILE A 11 -38.00 1.61 -27.28
N ASN A 12 -38.93 0.98 -27.99
CA ASN A 12 -39.37 -0.37 -27.66
C ASN A 12 -38.22 -1.39 -27.74
N TYR A 13 -37.37 -1.33 -28.76
CA TYR A 13 -36.21 -2.23 -28.85
C TYR A 13 -35.24 -2.05 -27.68
N LEU A 14 -34.92 -0.81 -27.32
CA LEU A 14 -33.96 -0.51 -26.25
C LEU A 14 -34.40 -1.09 -24.90
N VAL A 15 -35.68 -0.93 -24.54
CA VAL A 15 -36.18 -1.35 -23.21
C VAL A 15 -36.77 -2.76 -23.20
N THR A 16 -36.92 -3.43 -24.35
CA THR A 16 -37.48 -4.79 -24.44
C THR A 16 -36.77 -5.80 -23.51
N PRO A 17 -35.43 -5.85 -23.41
CA PRO A 17 -34.75 -6.76 -22.50
C PRO A 17 -35.12 -6.53 -21.03
N ILE A 18 -35.27 -5.27 -20.62
CA ILE A 18 -35.68 -4.90 -19.25
C ILE A 18 -37.15 -5.22 -19.03
N VAL A 19 -38.03 -4.89 -19.97
CA VAL A 19 -39.46 -5.21 -19.86
C VAL A 19 -39.69 -6.72 -19.78
N TRP A 20 -38.84 -7.51 -20.44
CA TRP A 20 -38.85 -8.96 -20.33
C TRP A 20 -38.50 -9.45 -18.92
N ASN A 21 -37.60 -8.78 -18.21
CA ASN A 21 -37.21 -9.15 -16.85
C ASN A 21 -36.83 -7.99 -15.92
N LEU A 22 -37.80 -7.11 -15.63
CA LEU A 22 -37.56 -5.96 -14.77
C LEU A 22 -37.09 -6.34 -13.35
N PRO A 23 -37.57 -7.44 -12.72
CA PRO A 23 -37.02 -7.89 -11.45
C PRO A 23 -35.51 -8.11 -11.48
N LEU A 24 -34.99 -8.81 -12.49
CA LEU A 24 -33.55 -9.03 -12.65
C LEU A 24 -32.80 -7.71 -12.74
N PHE A 25 -33.31 -6.76 -13.53
CA PHE A 25 -32.70 -5.45 -13.69
C PHE A 25 -32.58 -4.68 -12.36
N LEU A 26 -33.68 -4.55 -11.62
CA LEU A 26 -33.70 -3.79 -10.37
C LEU A 26 -32.88 -4.48 -9.27
N ILE A 27 -32.99 -5.80 -9.14
CA ILE A 27 -32.26 -6.55 -8.11
C ILE A 27 -30.76 -6.60 -8.45
N SER A 28 -30.39 -6.62 -9.74
CA SER A 28 -28.97 -6.49 -10.13
C SER A 28 -28.38 -5.15 -9.69
N ILE A 29 -29.09 -4.03 -9.88
CA ILE A 29 -28.62 -2.71 -9.40
C ILE A 29 -28.42 -2.72 -7.89
N LEU A 30 -29.35 -3.33 -7.14
CA LEU A 30 -29.23 -3.48 -5.69
C LEU A 30 -27.96 -4.28 -5.33
N MET A 31 -27.79 -5.48 -5.91
CA MET A 31 -26.68 -6.38 -5.61
C MET A 31 -25.31 -5.88 -6.12
N LEU A 32 -25.29 -4.96 -7.09
CA LEU A 32 -24.08 -4.29 -7.56
C LEU A 32 -23.63 -3.13 -6.64
N GLY A 33 -24.33 -2.91 -5.52
CA GLY A 33 -23.91 -1.98 -4.47
C GLY A 33 -24.71 -0.69 -4.41
N GLY A 34 -25.93 -0.63 -4.98
CA GLY A 34 -26.73 0.60 -4.96
C GLY A 34 -26.97 1.13 -3.53
N PHE A 35 -27.42 0.25 -2.62
CA PHE A 35 -27.60 0.65 -1.22
C PHE A 35 -26.25 0.86 -0.50
N ASP A 36 -25.30 -0.02 -0.77
CA ASP A 36 -23.96 -0.02 -0.17
C ASP A 36 -23.20 1.29 -0.42
N MET A 37 -23.31 1.86 -1.62
CA MET A 37 -22.67 3.12 -1.98
C MET A 37 -23.29 4.32 -1.25
N LEU A 38 -24.63 4.36 -1.12
CA LEU A 38 -25.30 5.42 -0.35
C LEU A 38 -24.99 5.31 1.14
N TYR A 39 -24.95 4.09 1.67
CA TYR A 39 -24.59 3.85 3.05
C TYR A 39 -23.14 4.26 3.34
N TYR A 40 -22.20 3.92 2.44
CA TYR A 40 -20.81 4.36 2.54
C TYR A 40 -20.71 5.88 2.54
N GLN A 41 -21.40 6.55 1.61
CA GLN A 41 -21.42 8.02 1.57
C GLN A 41 -22.01 8.63 2.85
N HIS A 42 -23.06 8.05 3.41
CA HIS A 42 -23.67 8.54 4.64
C HIS A 42 -22.73 8.45 5.85
N LEU A 43 -21.86 7.43 5.89
CA LEU A 43 -20.91 7.25 6.98
C LEU A 43 -19.64 8.10 6.83
N TYR A 44 -19.06 8.13 5.63
CA TYR A 44 -17.70 8.63 5.42
C TYR A 44 -17.65 9.99 4.71
N HIS A 45 -18.74 10.41 4.06
CA HIS A 45 -18.81 11.67 3.31
C HIS A 45 -17.68 11.86 2.28
N GLU A 46 -17.14 10.76 1.74
CA GLU A 46 -15.95 10.75 0.88
C GLU A 46 -16.24 11.07 -0.59
N TYR A 47 -17.47 10.85 -1.08
CA TYR A 47 -17.80 11.02 -2.49
C TYR A 47 -18.45 12.36 -2.82
N GLU A 48 -18.05 12.94 -3.95
CA GLU A 48 -18.80 14.00 -4.59
C GLU A 48 -20.09 13.48 -5.23
N ILE A 49 -21.07 14.37 -5.44
CA ILE A 49 -22.33 14.02 -6.11
C ILE A 49 -22.08 13.45 -7.52
N SER A 50 -21.08 13.97 -8.22
CA SER A 50 -20.63 13.50 -9.54
C SER A 50 -20.18 12.03 -9.52
N GLU A 51 -19.49 11.62 -8.46
CA GLU A 51 -18.99 10.26 -8.26
C GLU A 51 -20.12 9.29 -7.92
N ILE A 52 -21.09 9.73 -7.11
CA ILE A 52 -22.31 8.96 -6.80
C ILE A 52 -23.11 8.72 -8.08
N LEU A 53 -23.39 9.76 -8.85
CA LEU A 53 -24.17 9.66 -10.09
C LEU A 53 -23.48 8.72 -11.09
N SER A 54 -22.16 8.85 -11.26
CA SER A 54 -21.41 7.99 -12.16
C SER A 54 -21.34 6.52 -11.68
N GLY A 55 -21.36 6.27 -10.37
CA GLY A 55 -21.51 4.93 -9.78
C GLY A 55 -22.84 4.29 -10.11
N TYR A 56 -23.93 5.03 -9.94
CA TYR A 56 -25.26 4.56 -10.31
C TYR A 56 -25.41 4.33 -11.82
N ALA A 57 -24.84 5.20 -12.65
CA ALA A 57 -24.83 5.01 -14.10
C ALA A 57 -24.15 3.69 -14.49
N GLU A 58 -23.03 3.36 -13.85
CA GLU A 58 -22.31 2.11 -14.04
C GLU A 58 -23.12 0.88 -13.60
N MET A 59 -23.76 0.91 -12.41
CA MET A 59 -24.62 -0.19 -11.96
C MET A 59 -25.80 -0.44 -12.91
N VAL A 60 -26.44 0.65 -13.37
CA VAL A 60 -27.53 0.59 -14.36
C VAL A 60 -27.05 0.00 -15.66
N PHE A 61 -25.87 0.41 -16.14
CA PHE A 61 -25.28 -0.11 -17.36
C PHE A 61 -24.98 -1.61 -17.26
N MET A 62 -24.32 -2.05 -16.19
CA MET A 62 -24.04 -3.48 -15.96
C MET A 62 -25.33 -4.30 -15.85
N ALA A 63 -26.31 -3.84 -15.07
CA ALA A 63 -27.61 -4.49 -14.96
C ALA A 63 -28.33 -4.58 -16.32
N TYR A 64 -28.18 -3.57 -17.18
CA TYR A 64 -28.74 -3.58 -18.53
C TYR A 64 -28.07 -4.62 -19.42
N ILE A 65 -26.73 -4.69 -19.43
CA ILE A 65 -25.99 -5.71 -20.19
C ILE A 65 -26.37 -7.12 -19.72
N ILE A 66 -26.45 -7.35 -18.40
CA ILE A 66 -26.90 -8.63 -17.83
C ILE A 66 -28.30 -8.99 -18.35
N ASN A 67 -29.22 -8.03 -18.39
CA ASN A 67 -30.57 -8.25 -18.92
C ASN A 67 -30.58 -8.56 -20.42
N ILE A 68 -29.75 -7.89 -21.23
CA ILE A 68 -29.59 -8.19 -22.65
C ILE A 68 -29.11 -9.63 -22.83
N VAL A 69 -28.05 -10.04 -22.14
CA VAL A 69 -27.48 -11.39 -22.26
C VAL A 69 -28.51 -12.44 -21.86
N CYS A 70 -29.20 -12.26 -20.72
CA CYS A 70 -30.28 -13.17 -20.31
C CYS A 70 -31.43 -13.22 -21.31
N TYR A 71 -31.82 -12.07 -21.90
CA TYR A 71 -32.87 -11.97 -22.90
C TYR A 71 -32.50 -12.68 -24.21
N LEU A 72 -31.24 -12.60 -24.64
CA LEU A 72 -30.73 -13.25 -25.85
C LEU A 72 -30.60 -14.76 -25.66
N LEU A 73 -30.05 -15.22 -24.52
CA LEU A 73 -29.83 -16.64 -24.26
C LEU A 73 -31.12 -17.40 -23.94
N ARG A 74 -32.06 -16.77 -23.21
CA ARG A 74 -33.34 -17.37 -22.76
C ARG A 74 -33.21 -18.71 -22.03
N LYS A 75 -32.05 -19.01 -21.44
CA LYS A 75 -31.79 -20.24 -20.69
C LYS A 75 -32.04 -20.02 -19.19
N ILE A 76 -32.95 -20.80 -18.61
CA ILE A 76 -33.31 -20.67 -17.18
C ILE A 76 -32.11 -20.95 -16.26
N HIS A 77 -31.25 -21.90 -16.59
CA HIS A 77 -30.06 -22.21 -15.79
C HIS A 77 -29.06 -21.06 -15.77
N PHE A 78 -28.90 -20.35 -16.90
CA PHE A 78 -28.05 -19.16 -16.96
C PHE A 78 -28.63 -18.02 -16.13
N HIS A 79 -29.95 -17.84 -16.17
CA HIS A 79 -30.65 -16.85 -15.37
C HIS A 79 -30.48 -17.08 -13.86
N ILE A 80 -30.61 -18.34 -13.41
CA ILE A 80 -30.36 -18.74 -12.03
C ILE A 80 -28.89 -18.51 -11.65
N PHE A 81 -27.96 -18.88 -12.54
CA PHE A 81 -26.53 -18.67 -12.34
C PHE A 81 -26.19 -17.19 -12.13
N VAL A 82 -26.75 -16.28 -12.93
CA VAL A 82 -26.54 -14.83 -12.78
C VAL A 82 -27.02 -14.35 -11.42
N TYR A 83 -28.23 -14.72 -10.98
CA TYR A 83 -28.69 -14.36 -9.63
C TYR A 83 -27.77 -14.91 -8.55
N LEU A 84 -27.34 -16.18 -8.68
CA LEU A 84 -26.46 -16.81 -7.70
C LEU A 84 -25.12 -16.06 -7.58
N VAL A 85 -24.47 -15.74 -8.70
CA VAL A 85 -23.18 -15.04 -8.70
C VAL A 85 -23.31 -13.66 -8.08
N LEU A 86 -24.28 -12.84 -8.52
CA LEU A 86 -24.51 -11.52 -7.96
C LEU A 86 -24.85 -11.58 -6.47
N PHE A 87 -25.67 -12.55 -6.08
CA PHE A 87 -26.08 -12.76 -4.70
C PHE A 87 -24.90 -13.14 -3.80
N VAL A 88 -24.05 -14.07 -4.23
CA VAL A 88 -22.88 -14.51 -3.47
C VAL A 88 -21.90 -13.34 -3.31
N ILE A 89 -21.59 -12.62 -4.38
CA ILE A 89 -20.69 -11.46 -4.31
C ILE A 89 -21.26 -10.38 -3.37
N TYR A 90 -22.55 -10.07 -3.51
CA TYR A 90 -23.22 -9.09 -2.66
C TYR A 90 -23.22 -9.51 -1.18
N ILE A 91 -23.64 -10.73 -0.87
CA ILE A 91 -23.79 -11.16 0.54
C ILE A 91 -22.43 -11.29 1.23
N VAL A 92 -21.40 -11.74 0.51
CA VAL A 92 -20.02 -11.77 1.02
C VAL A 92 -19.55 -10.35 1.30
N ASN A 93 -19.68 -9.43 0.34
CA ASN A 93 -19.26 -8.04 0.55
C ASN A 93 -20.02 -7.37 1.70
N PHE A 94 -21.34 -7.57 1.77
CA PHE A 94 -22.19 -7.05 2.83
C PHE A 94 -21.74 -7.55 4.20
N TYR A 95 -21.50 -8.86 4.33
CA TYR A 95 -21.02 -9.45 5.56
C TYR A 95 -19.66 -8.91 5.99
N LEU A 96 -18.72 -8.80 5.06
CA LEU A 96 -17.39 -8.26 5.31
C LEU A 96 -17.48 -6.82 5.86
N ARG A 97 -18.36 -6.01 5.27
CA ARG A 97 -18.49 -4.61 5.66
C ARG A 97 -19.08 -4.45 7.06
N TYR A 98 -20.17 -5.15 7.35
CA TYR A 98 -20.85 -5.00 8.64
C TYR A 98 -20.17 -5.74 9.79
N SER A 99 -19.36 -6.76 9.51
CA SER A 99 -18.68 -7.55 10.53
C SER A 99 -17.25 -7.10 10.77
N PHE A 100 -16.56 -6.63 9.72
CA PHE A 100 -15.13 -6.31 9.77
C PHE A 100 -14.80 -4.90 9.27
N GLY A 101 -15.78 -4.09 8.86
CA GLY A 101 -15.54 -2.74 8.35
C GLY A 101 -14.81 -2.69 7.02
N THR A 102 -14.80 -3.79 6.26
CA THR A 102 -14.01 -3.95 5.02
C THR A 102 -14.86 -4.46 3.86
N ASP A 103 -14.37 -4.33 2.64
CA ASP A 103 -14.98 -4.88 1.44
C ASP A 103 -14.22 -6.10 0.93
N ILE A 104 -14.72 -6.73 -0.14
CA ILE A 104 -13.93 -7.71 -0.90
C ILE A 104 -12.60 -7.07 -1.30
N SER A 105 -11.50 -7.69 -0.87
CA SER A 105 -10.14 -7.26 -1.15
C SER A 105 -9.28 -8.44 -1.62
N PRO A 106 -8.10 -8.19 -2.23
CA PRO A 106 -7.19 -9.26 -2.65
C PRO A 106 -6.88 -10.24 -1.52
N LYS A 107 -6.59 -9.74 -0.31
CA LYS A 107 -6.28 -10.56 0.87
C LYS A 107 -7.43 -11.48 1.25
N ILE A 108 -8.66 -10.96 1.29
CA ILE A 108 -9.83 -11.75 1.70
C ILE A 108 -10.11 -12.85 0.69
N LEU A 109 -9.98 -12.57 -0.60
CA LEU A 109 -10.11 -13.61 -1.62
C LEU A 109 -8.98 -14.66 -1.50
N LEU A 110 -7.73 -14.24 -1.26
CA LEU A 110 -6.63 -15.17 -1.04
C LEU A 110 -6.88 -16.07 0.17
N LEU A 111 -7.27 -15.49 1.31
CA LEU A 111 -7.65 -16.26 2.50
C LEU A 111 -8.74 -17.28 2.14
N VAL A 112 -9.79 -16.88 1.43
CA VAL A 112 -10.85 -17.81 0.99
C VAL A 112 -10.29 -18.94 0.11
N PHE A 113 -9.31 -18.67 -0.75
CA PHE A 113 -8.66 -19.70 -1.57
C PHE A 113 -7.72 -20.62 -0.77
N GLU A 114 -7.07 -20.10 0.26
CA GLU A 114 -6.14 -20.83 1.14
C GLU A 114 -6.85 -21.59 2.27
N THR A 115 -8.05 -21.16 2.64
CA THR A 115 -8.78 -21.66 3.81
C THR A 115 -9.13 -23.14 3.63
N ASN A 116 -8.76 -23.97 4.61
CA ASN A 116 -9.16 -25.37 4.64
C ASN A 116 -10.54 -25.58 5.29
N THR A 117 -11.11 -26.78 5.16
CA THR A 117 -12.46 -27.09 5.68
C THR A 117 -12.60 -26.91 7.20
N LYS A 118 -11.51 -27.05 7.97
CA LYS A 118 -11.52 -26.82 9.43
C LYS A 118 -11.60 -25.33 9.77
N GLU A 119 -10.86 -24.49 9.07
CA GLU A 119 -10.88 -23.03 9.27
C GLU A 119 -12.23 -22.42 8.87
N VAL A 120 -12.85 -22.88 7.78
CA VAL A 120 -14.21 -22.47 7.40
C VAL A 120 -15.21 -22.79 8.53
N SER A 121 -15.16 -24.00 9.09
CA SER A 121 -16.06 -24.38 10.18
C SER A 121 -15.81 -23.62 11.49
N GLY A 122 -14.54 -23.33 11.82
CA GLY A 122 -14.18 -22.49 12.96
C GLY A 122 -14.65 -21.05 12.79
N PHE A 123 -14.52 -20.50 11.58
CA PHE A 123 -15.02 -19.18 11.21
C PHE A 123 -16.53 -19.07 11.43
N PHE A 124 -17.32 -19.99 10.88
CA PHE A 124 -18.76 -19.99 11.12
C PHE A 124 -19.07 -20.11 12.62
N LYS A 125 -18.41 -21.01 13.36
CA LYS A 125 -18.68 -21.18 14.80
C LYS A 125 -18.41 -19.90 15.61
N THR A 126 -17.37 -19.16 15.27
CA THR A 126 -16.98 -17.92 15.96
C THR A 126 -17.89 -16.74 15.58
N TYR A 127 -18.24 -16.60 14.30
CA TYR A 127 -18.88 -15.39 13.81
C TYR A 127 -20.40 -15.52 13.58
N LEU A 128 -20.98 -16.72 13.67
CA LEU A 128 -22.42 -16.96 13.45
C LEU A 128 -23.33 -16.16 14.42
N MET A 129 -22.83 -15.82 15.61
CA MET A 129 -23.60 -15.13 16.66
C MET A 129 -23.26 -13.64 16.79
N THR A 130 -22.54 -13.08 15.82
CA THR A 130 -22.18 -11.65 15.84
C THR A 130 -23.30 -10.77 15.28
N GLY A 131 -23.34 -9.51 15.72
CA GLY A 131 -24.28 -8.51 15.18
C GLY A 131 -24.19 -8.36 13.66
N GLY A 132 -22.98 -8.48 13.09
CA GLY A 132 -22.75 -8.46 11.64
C GLY A 132 -23.40 -9.64 10.90
N MET A 133 -23.36 -10.84 11.48
CA MET A 133 -24.04 -12.01 10.91
C MET A 133 -25.56 -11.86 10.93
N TYR A 134 -26.17 -11.38 12.02
CA TYR A 134 -27.63 -11.16 12.05
C TYR A 134 -28.09 -10.16 10.99
N LYS A 135 -27.35 -9.07 10.79
CA LYS A 135 -27.62 -8.10 9.70
C LYS A 135 -27.50 -8.77 8.34
N THR A 136 -26.49 -9.62 8.15
CA THR A 136 -26.26 -10.37 6.90
C THR A 136 -27.39 -11.35 6.62
N ILE A 137 -27.85 -12.12 7.62
CA ILE A 137 -29.01 -13.01 7.49
C ILE A 137 -30.27 -12.20 7.15
N GLY A 138 -30.46 -11.04 7.77
CA GLY A 138 -31.54 -10.12 7.41
C GLY A 138 -31.48 -9.71 5.94
N ALA A 139 -30.31 -9.26 5.46
CA ALA A 139 -30.09 -8.91 4.06
C ALA A 139 -30.31 -10.10 3.12
N PHE A 140 -29.83 -11.29 3.48
CA PHE A 140 -30.05 -12.55 2.77
C PHE A 140 -31.55 -12.79 2.56
N VAL A 141 -32.34 -12.75 3.65
CA VAL A 141 -33.79 -13.02 3.60
C VAL A 141 -34.49 -11.97 2.74
N ILE A 142 -34.13 -10.69 2.88
CA ILE A 142 -34.71 -9.59 2.11
C ILE A 142 -34.44 -9.77 0.61
N VAL A 143 -33.19 -10.01 0.22
CA VAL A 143 -32.81 -10.16 -1.20
C VAL A 143 -33.45 -11.40 -1.81
N VAL A 144 -33.42 -12.56 -1.13
CA VAL A 144 -34.08 -13.78 -1.61
C VAL A 144 -35.59 -13.57 -1.74
N THR A 145 -36.21 -12.88 -0.78
CA THR A 145 -37.65 -12.55 -0.85
C THR A 145 -37.95 -11.67 -2.05
N PHE A 146 -37.14 -10.64 -2.33
CA PHE A 146 -37.31 -9.81 -3.52
C PHE A 146 -37.13 -10.58 -4.83
N ILE A 147 -36.18 -11.52 -4.89
CA ILE A 147 -35.99 -12.41 -6.05
C ILE A 147 -37.24 -13.27 -6.26
N ILE A 148 -37.73 -13.95 -5.21
CA ILE A 148 -38.90 -14.83 -5.29
C ILE A 148 -40.15 -14.04 -5.67
N LEU A 149 -40.41 -12.91 -5.00
CA LEU A 149 -41.58 -12.06 -5.29
C LEU A 149 -41.49 -11.46 -6.70
N GLY A 150 -40.31 -11.00 -7.10
CA GLY A 150 -40.04 -10.48 -8.43
C GLY A 150 -40.35 -11.48 -9.54
N GLU A 151 -39.84 -12.71 -9.42
CA GLU A 151 -40.09 -13.77 -10.41
C GLU A 151 -41.54 -14.26 -10.39
N ARG A 152 -42.19 -14.35 -9.21
CA ARG A 152 -43.62 -14.71 -9.12
C ARG A 152 -44.53 -13.65 -9.74
N LEU A 153 -44.24 -12.37 -9.52
CA LEU A 153 -45.05 -11.25 -9.99
C LEU A 153 -44.64 -10.75 -11.38
N LYS A 154 -43.64 -11.37 -12.02
CA LYS A 154 -43.05 -10.94 -13.30
C LYS A 154 -44.07 -10.65 -14.40
N LYS A 155 -45.10 -11.49 -14.55
CA LYS A 155 -46.17 -11.27 -15.54
C LYS A 155 -46.97 -10.00 -15.26
N ARG A 156 -47.32 -9.76 -14.00
CA ARG A 156 -48.07 -8.57 -13.56
C ARG A 156 -47.24 -7.31 -13.67
N ILE A 157 -45.96 -7.37 -13.27
CA ILE A 157 -44.99 -6.28 -13.41
C ILE A 157 -44.85 -5.90 -14.88
N ARG A 158 -44.68 -6.88 -15.78
CA ARG A 158 -44.60 -6.64 -17.23
C ARG A 158 -45.81 -5.91 -17.79
N GLN A 159 -47.02 -6.28 -17.35
CA GLN A 159 -48.25 -5.59 -17.77
C GLN A 159 -48.31 -4.13 -17.29
N MET A 160 -47.84 -3.84 -16.07
CA MET A 160 -47.80 -2.48 -15.53
C MET A 160 -46.78 -1.59 -16.26
N VAL A 161 -45.62 -2.15 -16.59
CA VAL A 161 -44.47 -1.42 -17.15
C VAL A 161 -44.61 -1.16 -18.66
N ASN A 162 -45.48 -1.92 -19.35
CA ASN A 162 -45.81 -1.70 -20.76
C ASN A 162 -46.59 -0.40 -21.06
N LYS A 163 -46.84 0.45 -20.06
CA LYS A 163 -47.49 1.76 -20.27
C LYS A 163 -46.48 2.77 -20.84
N PRO A 164 -46.90 3.69 -21.74
CA PRO A 164 -45.98 4.62 -22.41
C PRO A 164 -45.09 5.44 -21.46
N ALA A 165 -45.65 5.95 -20.36
CA ALA A 165 -44.90 6.72 -19.38
C ALA A 165 -43.75 5.92 -18.73
N PHE A 166 -43.97 4.64 -18.44
CA PHE A 166 -42.94 3.76 -17.87
C PHE A 166 -41.85 3.41 -18.90
N LEU A 167 -42.22 3.21 -20.16
CA LEU A 167 -41.25 2.94 -21.23
C LEU A 167 -40.32 4.15 -21.46
N VAL A 168 -40.86 5.38 -21.38
CA VAL A 168 -40.06 6.61 -21.46
C VAL A 168 -39.12 6.72 -20.25
N LEU A 169 -39.61 6.46 -19.04
CA LEU A 169 -38.77 6.46 -17.83
C LEU A 169 -37.63 5.44 -17.91
N LEU A 170 -37.93 4.19 -18.30
CA LEU A 170 -36.91 3.16 -18.50
C LEU A 170 -35.90 3.55 -19.58
N THR A 171 -36.36 4.20 -20.64
CA THR A 171 -35.46 4.70 -21.69
C THR A 171 -34.50 5.75 -21.14
N ILE A 172 -34.99 6.70 -20.34
CA ILE A 172 -34.14 7.70 -19.69
C ILE A 172 -33.12 7.05 -18.76
N ILE A 173 -33.54 6.08 -17.94
CA ILE A 173 -32.65 5.35 -17.02
C ILE A 173 -31.57 4.59 -17.81
N VAL A 174 -31.96 3.88 -18.88
CA VAL A 174 -31.00 3.17 -19.72
C VAL A 174 -30.04 4.12 -20.41
N LEU A 175 -30.52 5.24 -20.96
CA LEU A 175 -29.66 6.23 -21.59
C LEU A 175 -28.69 6.85 -20.58
N PHE A 176 -29.14 7.14 -19.36
CA PHE A 176 -28.27 7.57 -18.26
C PHE A 176 -27.18 6.54 -17.97
N GLY A 177 -27.55 5.26 -17.86
CA GLY A 177 -26.58 4.19 -17.65
C GLY A 177 -25.61 4.02 -18.82
N VAL A 178 -26.09 4.00 -20.05
CA VAL A 178 -25.25 3.85 -21.25
C VAL A 178 -24.31 5.04 -21.41
N ILE A 179 -24.79 6.27 -21.27
CA ILE A 179 -23.97 7.47 -21.44
C ILE A 179 -22.95 7.62 -20.30
N GLY A 180 -23.38 7.45 -19.04
CA GLY A 180 -22.51 7.64 -17.87
C GLY A 180 -21.68 6.42 -17.47
N GLY A 181 -22.14 5.22 -17.81
CA GLY A 181 -21.60 3.94 -17.32
C GLY A 181 -20.84 3.11 -18.36
N ALA A 182 -20.99 3.36 -19.67
CA ALA A 182 -20.31 2.55 -20.70
C ALA A 182 -18.78 2.62 -20.62
N SER A 183 -18.23 3.71 -20.08
CA SER A 183 -16.80 3.86 -19.80
C SER A 183 -16.24 2.79 -18.86
N ALA A 184 -17.10 2.11 -18.08
CA ALA A 184 -16.71 1.01 -17.20
C ALA A 184 -16.09 -0.17 -17.96
N LEU A 185 -16.56 -0.48 -19.18
CA LEU A 185 -15.96 -1.55 -19.98
C LEU A 185 -14.50 -1.25 -20.33
N GLY A 186 -14.22 0.00 -20.74
CA GLY A 186 -12.85 0.45 -21.01
C GLY A 186 -11.98 0.37 -19.76
N ARG A 187 -12.50 0.79 -18.60
CA ARG A 187 -11.81 0.70 -17.30
C ARG A 187 -11.45 -0.74 -16.92
N TYR A 188 -12.42 -1.65 -16.94
CA TYR A 188 -12.16 -3.05 -16.57
C TYR A 188 -11.27 -3.76 -17.58
N THR A 189 -11.39 -3.42 -18.87
CA THR A 189 -10.47 -3.94 -19.89
C THR A 189 -9.05 -3.46 -19.61
N SER A 190 -8.84 -2.16 -19.30
CA SER A 190 -7.50 -1.66 -18.99
C SER A 190 -6.92 -2.27 -17.71
N LEU A 191 -7.74 -2.59 -16.71
CA LEU A 191 -7.30 -3.35 -15.53
C LEU A 191 -6.77 -4.72 -15.93
N THR A 192 -7.52 -5.48 -16.75
CA THR A 192 -7.07 -6.82 -17.21
C THR A 192 -5.86 -6.79 -18.13
N MET A 193 -5.55 -5.63 -18.72
CA MET A 193 -4.38 -5.42 -19.59
C MET A 193 -3.16 -4.93 -18.82
N CYS A 194 -3.28 -4.64 -17.51
CA CYS A 194 -2.12 -4.32 -16.68
C CYS A 194 -1.15 -5.51 -16.69
N LYS A 195 0.15 -5.22 -16.82
CA LYS A 195 1.20 -6.23 -16.96
C LYS A 195 1.77 -6.71 -15.64
N ASP A 196 1.85 -5.84 -14.65
CA ASP A 196 2.45 -6.10 -13.34
C ASP A 196 1.67 -5.39 -12.21
N THR A 197 1.96 -5.76 -10.96
CA THR A 197 1.28 -5.17 -9.79
C THR A 197 1.40 -3.65 -9.73
N TYR A 198 2.45 -3.09 -10.32
CA TYR A 198 2.68 -1.65 -10.37
C TYR A 198 1.67 -0.95 -11.28
N GLU A 199 1.47 -1.42 -12.51
CA GLU A 199 0.46 -0.88 -13.42
C GLU A 199 -0.95 -0.98 -12.81
N ALA A 200 -1.25 -2.07 -12.08
CA ALA A 200 -2.52 -2.25 -11.39
C ALA A 200 -2.71 -1.29 -10.19
N GLU A 201 -1.67 -1.07 -9.38
CA GLU A 201 -1.68 -0.08 -8.29
C GLU A 201 -1.88 1.34 -8.86
N ARG A 202 -1.20 1.71 -9.95
CA ARG A 202 -1.45 2.99 -10.64
C ARG A 202 -2.84 3.10 -11.23
N TRP A 203 -3.34 2.01 -11.82
CA TRP A 203 -4.69 1.97 -12.34
C TRP A 203 -5.69 2.29 -11.23
N LEU A 204 -5.54 1.70 -10.04
CA LEU A 204 -6.39 1.95 -8.88
C LEU A 204 -6.40 3.43 -8.46
N MET A 205 -5.25 4.10 -8.61
CA MET A 205 -5.08 5.51 -8.24
C MET A 205 -5.61 6.49 -9.30
N LYS A 206 -5.50 6.14 -10.59
CA LYS A 206 -5.89 7.03 -11.70
C LYS A 206 -7.34 6.87 -12.12
N ILE A 207 -7.90 5.69 -11.89
CA ILE A 207 -9.24 5.34 -12.32
C ILE A 207 -10.16 5.43 -11.09
N PRO A 208 -11.34 6.08 -11.18
CA PRO A 208 -12.26 6.19 -10.04
C PRO A 208 -12.75 4.80 -9.63
N PHE A 209 -12.04 4.22 -8.66
CA PHE A 209 -12.35 2.95 -8.04
C PHE A 209 -13.21 3.24 -6.81
N ARG A 210 -14.49 2.87 -6.89
CA ARG A 210 -15.46 3.25 -5.87
C ARG A 210 -15.59 2.14 -4.82
N LYS A 211 -14.97 2.36 -3.65
CA LYS A 211 -15.34 1.66 -2.41
C LYS A 211 -16.86 1.71 -2.24
N GLY A 212 -17.50 0.63 -1.79
CA GLY A 212 -18.96 0.57 -1.84
C GLY A 212 -19.50 -0.40 -2.88
N MET A 213 -18.78 -0.64 -3.99
CA MET A 213 -19.26 -1.41 -5.12
C MET A 213 -18.61 -2.82 -5.18
N PRO A 214 -19.37 -3.91 -4.94
CA PRO A 214 -18.81 -5.26 -4.84
C PRO A 214 -18.12 -5.77 -6.11
N MET A 215 -18.62 -5.44 -7.30
CA MET A 215 -18.10 -5.98 -8.56
C MET A 215 -16.74 -5.41 -8.97
N PRO A 216 -16.50 -4.08 -8.99
CA PRO A 216 -15.17 -3.53 -9.21
C PRO A 216 -14.16 -4.06 -8.20
N ASN A 217 -14.54 -4.14 -6.92
CA ASN A 217 -13.72 -4.70 -5.85
C ASN A 217 -13.29 -6.13 -6.15
N PHE A 218 -14.23 -6.97 -6.58
CA PHE A 218 -13.97 -8.34 -6.96
C PHE A 218 -13.05 -8.46 -8.19
N CYS A 219 -13.32 -7.69 -9.25
CA CYS A 219 -12.51 -7.69 -10.48
C CYS A 219 -11.05 -7.27 -10.22
N TYR A 220 -10.87 -6.18 -9.47
CA TYR A 220 -9.54 -5.74 -9.05
C TYR A 220 -8.85 -6.81 -8.20
N SER A 221 -9.55 -7.36 -7.22
CA SER A 221 -8.98 -8.33 -6.30
C SER A 221 -8.47 -9.59 -7.00
N ILE A 222 -9.23 -10.15 -7.95
CA ILE A 222 -8.78 -11.30 -8.75
C ILE A 222 -7.53 -10.96 -9.56
N ASN A 223 -7.54 -9.81 -10.24
CA ASN A 223 -6.43 -9.44 -11.11
C ASN A 223 -5.16 -9.17 -10.29
N ALA A 224 -5.29 -8.46 -9.17
CA ALA A 224 -4.19 -8.18 -8.25
C ALA A 224 -3.57 -9.46 -7.67
N ILE A 225 -4.37 -10.46 -7.30
CA ILE A 225 -3.85 -11.76 -6.82
C ILE A 225 -3.06 -12.47 -7.91
N ARG A 226 -3.60 -12.55 -9.13
CA ARG A 226 -2.92 -13.20 -10.26
C ARG A 226 -1.56 -12.57 -10.50
N MET A 227 -1.52 -11.25 -10.61
CA MET A 227 -0.32 -10.48 -10.93
C MET A 227 0.70 -10.52 -9.80
N SER A 228 0.25 -10.36 -8.55
CA SER A 228 1.14 -10.46 -7.39
C SER A 228 1.75 -11.86 -7.26
N GLY A 229 1.01 -12.91 -7.62
CA GLY A 229 1.54 -14.27 -7.68
C GLY A 229 2.59 -14.45 -8.77
N GLU A 230 2.37 -13.89 -9.97
CA GLU A 230 3.34 -13.90 -11.07
C GLU A 230 4.63 -13.15 -10.71
N ASP A 231 4.51 -11.90 -10.22
CA ASP A 231 5.65 -11.08 -9.79
C ASP A 231 6.45 -11.76 -8.67
N LEU A 232 5.77 -12.31 -7.66
CA LEU A 232 6.41 -13.02 -6.56
C LEU A 232 7.16 -14.27 -7.02
N ASN A 233 6.60 -15.04 -7.96
CA ASN A 233 7.28 -16.21 -8.51
C ASN A 233 8.56 -15.84 -9.28
N HIS A 234 8.53 -14.75 -10.07
CA HIS A 234 9.73 -14.25 -10.72
C HIS A 234 10.79 -13.82 -9.71
N MET A 235 10.39 -13.11 -8.66
CA MET A 235 11.31 -12.64 -7.63
C MET A 235 11.92 -13.79 -6.82
N ILE A 236 11.13 -14.82 -6.45
CA ILE A 236 11.63 -16.03 -5.79
C ILE A 236 12.65 -16.75 -6.69
N LYS A 237 12.38 -16.82 -7.99
CA LYS A 237 13.29 -17.43 -8.96
C LYS A 237 14.61 -16.65 -9.06
N ALA A 238 14.54 -15.33 -9.31
CA ALA A 238 15.71 -14.46 -9.37
C ALA A 238 16.54 -14.52 -8.07
N THR A 239 15.85 -14.56 -6.92
CA THR A 239 16.48 -14.76 -5.61
C THR A 239 17.21 -16.09 -5.57
N SER A 240 16.53 -17.19 -5.89
CA SER A 240 17.14 -18.54 -5.85
C SER A 240 18.38 -18.66 -6.73
N GLU A 241 18.33 -18.09 -7.94
CA GLU A 241 19.46 -18.06 -8.88
C GLU A 241 20.64 -17.24 -8.32
N ALA A 242 20.36 -16.08 -7.72
CA ALA A 242 21.41 -15.24 -7.10
C ALA A 242 22.12 -15.94 -5.93
N LEU A 243 21.42 -16.81 -5.18
CA LEU A 243 21.99 -17.54 -4.05
C LEU A 243 22.99 -18.64 -4.45
N GLU A 244 23.08 -19.01 -5.73
CA GLU A 244 24.03 -20.03 -6.20
C GLU A 244 25.48 -19.56 -6.13
N ASP A 245 25.72 -18.24 -6.23
CA ASP A 245 27.06 -17.64 -6.23
C ASP A 245 27.16 -16.51 -5.20
N VAL A 246 27.01 -16.88 -3.92
CA VAL A 246 27.18 -15.98 -2.78
C VAL A 246 28.29 -16.52 -1.89
N ASN A 247 29.31 -15.68 -1.67
CA ASN A 247 30.40 -15.95 -0.75
C ASN A 247 30.62 -14.73 0.14
N CYS A 248 31.18 -14.91 1.33
CA CYS A 248 31.51 -13.83 2.25
C CYS A 248 32.98 -13.93 2.63
N ALA A 249 33.73 -12.84 2.46
CA ALA A 249 35.16 -12.82 2.77
C ALA A 249 35.44 -12.58 4.26
N THR A 250 34.52 -11.93 4.99
CA THR A 250 34.74 -11.58 6.39
C THR A 250 34.55 -12.76 7.33
N THR A 251 35.49 -12.93 8.26
CA THR A 251 35.37 -13.83 9.41
C THR A 251 35.13 -13.09 10.73
N ASP A 252 35.03 -11.76 10.69
CA ASP A 252 34.89 -10.93 11.88
C ASP A 252 33.45 -10.97 12.42
N SER A 253 33.29 -10.65 13.71
CA SER A 253 31.97 -10.33 14.23
C SER A 253 31.53 -8.97 13.68
N LEU A 254 30.32 -8.88 13.13
CA LEU A 254 29.79 -7.65 12.54
C LEU A 254 28.26 -7.62 12.62
N ASN A 255 27.72 -6.56 13.19
CA ASN A 255 26.30 -6.25 13.08
C ASN A 255 26.11 -5.14 12.04
N ILE A 256 25.29 -5.43 11.03
CA ILE A 256 24.78 -4.42 10.11
C ILE A 256 23.31 -4.21 10.49
N VAL A 257 22.98 -2.98 10.89
CA VAL A 257 21.64 -2.60 11.29
C VAL A 257 21.05 -1.71 10.19
N LEU A 258 19.99 -2.18 9.54
CA LEU A 258 19.22 -1.41 8.58
C LEU A 258 17.91 -0.99 9.25
N VAL A 259 17.71 0.31 9.42
CA VAL A 259 16.48 0.87 9.96
C VAL A 259 15.75 1.59 8.84
N ILE A 260 14.58 1.07 8.47
CA ILE A 260 13.70 1.66 7.48
C ILE A 260 12.59 2.41 8.23
N GLY A 261 12.65 3.73 8.20
CA GLY A 261 11.61 4.60 8.75
C GLY A 261 10.43 4.80 7.80
N GLU A 262 9.52 5.68 8.18
CA GLU A 262 8.28 5.93 7.44
C GLU A 262 7.96 7.42 7.42
N SER A 263 7.63 7.96 6.23
CA SER A 263 7.07 9.30 6.08
C SER A 263 7.89 10.44 6.72
N TYR A 264 9.23 10.38 6.68
CA TYR A 264 10.13 11.35 7.32
C TYR A 264 10.69 12.39 6.33
N ASN A 265 10.19 13.62 6.40
CA ASN A 265 10.69 14.77 5.68
C ASN A 265 11.98 15.31 6.31
N LYS A 266 13.09 15.27 5.55
CA LYS A 266 14.43 15.71 5.97
C LYS A 266 14.45 17.13 6.52
N TYR A 267 13.59 18.00 6.01
CA TYR A 267 13.55 19.42 6.37
C TYR A 267 12.88 19.71 7.73
N HIS A 268 12.38 18.68 8.41
CA HIS A 268 11.87 18.75 9.79
C HIS A 268 12.85 18.17 10.82
N ALA A 269 14.10 17.91 10.44
CA ALA A 269 15.15 17.35 11.29
C ALA A 269 16.15 18.44 11.72
N SER A 270 16.39 18.63 13.03
CA SER A 270 17.40 19.59 13.49
C SER A 270 18.82 19.24 13.02
N LEU A 271 19.09 17.95 12.79
CA LEU A 271 20.32 17.44 12.17
C LEU A 271 20.61 18.05 10.80
N TYR A 272 19.55 18.44 10.06
CA TYR A 272 19.63 19.09 8.75
C TYR A 272 19.30 20.59 8.81
N GLY A 273 19.29 21.18 10.01
CA GLY A 273 19.12 22.62 10.22
C GLY A 273 17.69 23.09 10.48
N TYR A 274 16.76 22.18 10.82
CA TYR A 274 15.41 22.57 11.25
C TYR A 274 15.42 23.36 12.57
N ASP A 275 14.48 24.30 12.72
CA ASP A 275 14.42 25.26 13.83
C ASP A 275 14.05 24.64 15.19
N LEU A 276 13.28 23.55 15.18
CA LEU A 276 12.87 22.85 16.39
C LEU A 276 13.87 21.72 16.66
N ASP A 277 14.20 21.49 17.92
CA ASP A 277 15.14 20.44 18.34
C ASP A 277 14.51 19.04 18.19
N THR A 278 14.37 18.56 16.97
CA THR A 278 13.68 17.31 16.66
C THR A 278 14.60 16.09 16.63
N THR A 279 15.93 16.26 16.54
CA THR A 279 16.88 15.13 16.50
C THR A 279 18.09 15.32 17.43
N PRO A 280 17.88 15.58 18.74
CA PRO A 280 18.99 15.83 19.68
C PRO A 280 20.00 14.69 19.79
N TYR A 281 19.57 13.42 19.75
CA TYR A 281 20.46 12.27 19.91
C TYR A 281 21.33 12.06 18.68
N GLN A 282 20.76 12.16 17.48
CA GLN A 282 21.56 12.08 16.25
C GLN A 282 22.55 13.25 16.15
N CYS A 283 22.15 14.47 16.52
CA CYS A 283 23.06 15.62 16.59
C CYS A 283 24.23 15.37 17.57
N ALA A 284 23.97 14.74 18.72
CA ALA A 284 25.01 14.38 19.68
C ALA A 284 25.97 13.31 19.13
N GLU A 285 25.47 12.29 18.40
CA GLU A 285 26.34 11.29 17.76
C GLU A 285 27.15 11.88 16.60
N ALA A 286 26.59 12.82 15.85
CA ALA A 286 27.31 13.54 14.81
C ALA A 286 28.45 14.38 15.40
N ALA A 287 28.21 15.08 16.51
CA ALA A 287 29.22 15.86 17.22
C ALA A 287 30.38 15.01 17.76
N LYS A 288 30.11 13.73 18.10
CA LYS A 288 31.15 12.75 18.50
C LYS A 288 31.92 12.15 17.31
N GLY A 289 31.48 12.42 16.07
CA GLY A 289 32.05 11.81 14.86
C GLY A 289 31.64 10.35 14.66
N ASN A 290 30.55 9.92 15.29
CA ASN A 290 29.99 8.58 15.14
C ASN A 290 28.86 8.52 14.11
N LEU A 291 28.20 9.63 13.78
CA LEU A 291 27.10 9.68 12.83
C LEU A 291 27.38 10.65 11.69
N PHE A 292 27.05 10.24 10.47
CA PHE A 292 27.14 11.03 9.25
C PHE A 292 25.77 11.21 8.63
N ALA A 293 25.37 12.46 8.39
CA ALA A 293 24.12 12.82 7.74
C ALA A 293 24.38 13.14 6.25
N PHE A 294 23.75 12.41 5.34
CA PHE A 294 23.96 12.55 3.91
C PHE A 294 22.99 13.57 3.30
N ASN A 295 23.52 14.49 2.50
CA ASN A 295 22.78 15.69 2.09
C ASN A 295 21.84 15.46 0.89
N LYS A 296 22.20 14.53 0.00
CA LYS A 296 21.58 14.39 -1.33
C LYS A 296 21.00 13.01 -1.60
N VAL A 297 20.27 12.47 -0.62
CA VAL A 297 19.57 11.18 -0.76
C VAL A 297 18.10 11.39 -1.06
N LYS A 298 17.58 10.61 -2.01
CA LYS A 298 16.17 10.58 -2.39
C LYS A 298 15.56 9.19 -2.25
N ALA A 299 14.29 9.16 -1.90
CA ALA A 299 13.45 7.98 -2.08
C ALA A 299 13.22 7.71 -3.58
N PRO A 300 13.09 6.43 -4.00
CA PRO A 300 12.74 6.09 -5.37
C PRO A 300 11.29 6.48 -5.75
N HIS A 301 10.42 6.59 -4.75
CA HIS A 301 9.01 6.97 -4.89
C HIS A 301 8.47 7.51 -3.55
N ASN A 302 7.27 8.11 -3.52
CA ASN A 302 6.60 8.54 -2.28
C ASN A 302 5.52 7.56 -1.79
N GLN A 303 5.63 6.28 -2.16
CA GLN A 303 4.67 5.25 -1.74
C GLN A 303 5.40 4.06 -1.17
N THR A 304 5.12 3.75 0.09
CA THR A 304 5.73 2.70 0.90
C THR A 304 5.81 1.37 0.16
N SER A 305 4.70 0.90 -0.44
CA SER A 305 4.67 -0.37 -1.18
C SER A 305 5.66 -0.39 -2.34
N ILE A 306 5.71 0.69 -3.14
CA ILE A 306 6.64 0.81 -4.26
C ILE A 306 8.07 0.90 -3.73
N VAL A 307 8.33 1.77 -2.75
CA VAL A 307 9.67 1.96 -2.21
C VAL A 307 10.23 0.65 -1.67
N LEU A 308 9.52 -0.02 -0.76
CA LEU A 308 10.04 -1.21 -0.10
C LEU A 308 10.27 -2.39 -1.04
N LYS A 309 9.39 -2.59 -2.04
CA LYS A 309 9.60 -3.61 -3.08
C LYS A 309 10.92 -3.39 -3.82
N ASN A 310 11.28 -2.14 -4.10
CA ASN A 310 12.51 -1.81 -4.83
C ASN A 310 13.74 -1.71 -3.91
N VAL A 311 13.59 -1.15 -2.69
CA VAL A 311 14.67 -1.07 -1.70
C VAL A 311 15.15 -2.46 -1.27
N LEU A 312 14.23 -3.41 -1.11
CA LEU A 312 14.54 -4.77 -0.64
C LEU A 312 14.97 -5.73 -1.77
N CYS A 313 14.99 -5.27 -3.02
CA CYS A 313 15.49 -6.03 -4.16
C CYS A 313 16.74 -5.35 -4.76
N CYS A 314 17.55 -6.08 -5.52
CA CYS A 314 18.78 -5.54 -6.13
C CYS A 314 18.55 -4.72 -7.42
N ASN A 315 17.43 -4.00 -7.52
CA ASN A 315 17.06 -3.25 -8.73
C ASN A 315 17.15 -1.73 -8.53
N ASN A 316 17.17 -1.00 -9.64
CA ASN A 316 17.06 0.45 -9.68
C ASN A 316 15.88 0.84 -10.57
N ILE A 317 14.86 1.42 -9.95
CA ILE A 317 13.59 1.77 -10.60
C ILE A 317 13.78 2.81 -11.71
N HIS A 318 14.77 3.69 -11.53
CA HIS A 318 15.09 4.80 -12.41
C HIS A 318 15.88 4.36 -13.65
N GLU A 319 16.42 3.15 -13.64
CA GLU A 319 17.00 2.50 -14.82
C GLU A 319 15.99 1.60 -15.56
N GLY A 320 14.70 1.68 -15.22
CA GLY A 320 13.64 0.86 -15.80
C GLY A 320 13.67 -0.60 -15.33
N GLU A 321 14.41 -0.89 -14.27
CA GLU A 321 14.50 -2.23 -13.70
C GLU A 321 13.28 -2.52 -12.81
N ARG A 322 12.68 -3.70 -12.99
CA ARG A 322 11.51 -4.13 -12.22
C ARG A 322 11.95 -5.01 -11.06
N TRP A 323 11.57 -4.67 -9.82
CA TRP A 323 11.94 -5.40 -8.60
C TRP A 323 11.80 -6.92 -8.71
N TYR A 324 10.73 -7.42 -9.36
CA TYR A 324 10.46 -8.85 -9.46
C TYR A 324 11.42 -9.62 -10.37
N ASN A 325 12.24 -8.94 -11.16
CA ASN A 325 13.29 -9.56 -11.97
C ASN A 325 14.64 -9.63 -11.24
N TYR A 326 14.71 -9.11 -10.00
CA TYR A 326 15.94 -8.98 -9.23
C TYR A 326 15.78 -9.69 -7.88
N PRO A 327 16.88 -10.15 -7.28
CA PRO A 327 16.82 -10.93 -6.05
C PRO A 327 16.47 -10.07 -4.83
N TYR A 328 15.72 -10.67 -3.91
CA TYR A 328 15.44 -10.13 -2.59
C TYR A 328 16.70 -10.22 -1.72
N PHE A 329 17.36 -9.07 -1.50
CA PHE A 329 18.74 -9.06 -1.01
C PHE A 329 18.94 -9.59 0.43
N PRO A 330 17.95 -9.54 1.35
CA PRO A 330 18.10 -10.19 2.65
C PRO A 330 18.41 -11.70 2.57
N ALA A 331 17.95 -12.39 1.51
CA ALA A 331 18.31 -13.79 1.27
C ALA A 331 19.80 -13.97 0.97
N ILE A 332 20.43 -13.01 0.28
CA ILE A 332 21.86 -13.01 -0.02
C ILE A 332 22.66 -12.87 1.29
N PHE A 333 22.22 -12.02 2.22
CA PHE A 333 22.82 -11.92 3.57
C PHE A 333 22.74 -13.25 4.34
N LYS A 334 21.57 -13.89 4.35
CA LYS A 334 21.40 -15.18 5.03
C LYS A 334 22.28 -16.26 4.41
N LYS A 335 22.37 -16.32 3.08
CA LYS A 335 23.25 -17.25 2.36
C LYS A 335 24.73 -16.97 2.59
N ALA A 336 25.12 -15.71 2.75
CA ALA A 336 26.46 -15.27 3.14
C ALA A 336 26.83 -15.64 4.59
N GLY A 337 25.89 -16.18 5.37
CA GLY A 337 26.14 -16.66 6.74
C GLY A 337 25.95 -15.58 7.81
N TYR A 338 25.12 -14.56 7.54
CA TYR A 338 24.61 -13.64 8.56
C TYR A 338 23.34 -14.22 9.19
N GLY A 339 23.16 -14.01 10.49
CA GLY A 339 21.84 -14.14 11.13
C GLY A 339 20.97 -12.95 10.73
N VAL A 340 19.87 -13.19 10.00
CA VAL A 340 19.02 -12.11 9.48
C VAL A 340 17.73 -12.04 10.29
N TRP A 341 17.39 -10.85 10.78
CA TRP A 341 16.26 -10.63 11.69
C TRP A 341 15.42 -9.46 11.18
N LEU A 342 14.12 -9.66 10.97
CA LEU A 342 13.20 -8.61 10.52
C LEU A 342 12.16 -8.31 11.60
N TRP A 343 12.22 -7.11 12.17
CA TRP A 343 11.24 -6.59 13.12
C TRP A 343 10.46 -5.45 12.48
N ASP A 344 9.18 -5.69 12.23
CA ASP A 344 8.30 -4.85 11.46
C ASP A 344 7.12 -4.37 12.30
N ASN A 345 6.92 -3.06 12.37
CA ASN A 345 5.78 -2.47 13.07
C ASN A 345 4.62 -2.08 12.14
N GLN A 346 4.78 -2.16 10.83
CA GLN A 346 3.78 -1.75 9.85
C GLN A 346 2.80 -2.85 9.44
N TYR A 347 3.18 -4.11 9.64
CA TYR A 347 2.55 -5.35 9.17
C TYR A 347 1.03 -5.45 9.42
N LYS A 348 0.46 -4.68 10.36
CA LYS A 348 -0.96 -4.77 10.77
C LYS A 348 -1.75 -3.47 10.88
N TRP A 349 -1.23 -2.31 10.44
CA TRP A 349 -1.98 -1.05 10.58
C TRP A 349 -3.24 -0.98 9.70
N ASP A 350 -3.20 -1.55 8.49
CA ASP A 350 -4.37 -1.71 7.62
C ASP A 350 -4.29 -3.04 6.86
N GLU A 351 -4.62 -4.12 7.56
CA GLU A 351 -4.64 -5.47 7.02
C GLU A 351 -5.56 -5.66 5.80
N ASN A 352 -6.47 -4.72 5.53
CA ASN A 352 -7.50 -4.83 4.50
C ASN A 352 -7.14 -4.06 3.23
N ALA A 353 -6.14 -3.20 3.27
CA ALA A 353 -5.74 -2.42 2.12
C ALA A 353 -5.11 -3.28 1.01
N ALA A 354 -5.48 -2.99 -0.22
CA ALA A 354 -4.92 -3.67 -1.40
C ALA A 354 -3.40 -3.49 -1.55
N TRP A 355 -2.84 -2.37 -1.07
CA TRP A 355 -1.40 -2.09 -1.11
C TRP A 355 -0.62 -2.84 -0.02
N ALA A 356 -1.23 -3.08 1.14
CA ALA A 356 -0.65 -3.90 2.20
C ALA A 356 -0.51 -5.36 1.74
N PHE A 357 -1.42 -5.83 0.89
CA PHE A 357 -1.37 -7.17 0.31
C PHE A 357 -0.12 -7.41 -0.56
N THR A 358 0.21 -6.49 -1.47
CA THR A 358 1.31 -6.70 -2.43
C THR A 358 2.68 -6.63 -1.74
N LEU A 359 2.86 -5.70 -0.80
CA LEU A 359 4.08 -5.60 -0.01
C LEU A 359 4.24 -6.79 0.95
N ASN A 360 3.18 -7.17 1.68
CA ASN A 360 3.24 -8.31 2.59
C ASN A 360 3.53 -9.62 1.85
N SER A 361 3.01 -9.77 0.62
CA SER A 361 3.29 -10.91 -0.23
C SER A 361 4.78 -11.01 -0.61
N VAL A 362 5.53 -9.90 -0.59
CA VAL A 362 6.99 -9.91 -0.81
C VAL A 362 7.73 -10.24 0.48
N MET A 363 7.46 -9.53 1.57
CA MET A 363 8.25 -9.66 2.81
C MET A 363 7.92 -10.92 3.60
N PHE A 364 6.67 -11.39 3.59
CA PHE A 364 6.16 -12.45 4.46
C PHE A 364 5.68 -13.69 3.71
N ASN A 365 6.01 -13.84 2.43
CA ASN A 365 5.79 -15.12 1.75
C ASN A 365 6.63 -16.23 2.39
N ASP A 366 6.03 -17.40 2.60
CA ASP A 366 6.69 -18.56 3.20
C ASP A 366 8.07 -18.91 2.61
N SER A 367 8.21 -18.85 1.28
CA SER A 367 9.46 -19.16 0.60
C SER A 367 10.49 -18.08 0.87
N ILE A 368 10.09 -16.80 0.75
CA ILE A 368 10.97 -15.66 1.04
C ILE A 368 11.41 -15.67 2.50
N MET A 369 10.50 -15.87 3.45
CA MET A 369 10.84 -15.95 4.87
C MET A 369 11.86 -17.05 5.16
N LYS A 370 11.64 -18.25 4.60
CA LYS A 370 12.57 -19.38 4.75
C LYS A 370 13.94 -19.08 4.13
N MET A 371 13.97 -18.43 2.98
CA MET A 371 15.22 -18.07 2.29
C MET A 371 15.95 -16.89 2.95
N SER A 372 15.23 -16.01 3.66
CA SER A 372 15.74 -14.69 4.03
C SER A 372 15.95 -14.45 5.50
N TYR A 373 15.15 -15.03 6.40
CA TYR A 373 15.19 -14.65 7.82
C TYR A 373 15.42 -15.83 8.75
N ASN A 374 16.14 -15.58 9.83
CA ASN A 374 16.23 -16.46 10.98
C ASN A 374 14.94 -16.37 11.81
N ASP A 375 14.41 -15.17 12.00
CA ASP A 375 13.14 -14.95 12.69
C ASP A 375 12.53 -13.60 12.32
N VAL A 376 11.22 -13.47 12.58
CA VAL A 376 10.44 -12.24 12.43
C VAL A 376 9.50 -12.04 13.63
N ASN A 377 9.14 -10.81 13.96
CA ASN A 377 8.16 -10.56 15.02
C ASN A 377 6.75 -11.05 14.62
N LYS A 378 6.00 -11.56 15.59
CA LYS A 378 4.64 -12.10 15.37
C LYS A 378 3.53 -11.04 15.50
N THR A 379 3.83 -9.98 16.24
CA THR A 379 2.89 -8.92 16.59
C THR A 379 3.57 -7.56 16.46
N CYS A 380 2.79 -6.56 16.03
CA CYS A 380 3.19 -5.16 16.09
C CYS A 380 3.12 -4.68 17.55
N ALA A 381 3.97 -3.72 17.88
CA ALA A 381 3.92 -2.99 19.13
C ALA A 381 3.07 -1.71 18.95
N PRO A 382 2.50 -1.14 20.04
CA PRO A 382 1.74 0.10 19.95
C PRO A 382 2.54 1.28 19.39
N TYR A 383 3.84 1.34 19.71
CA TYR A 383 4.79 2.31 19.17
C TYR A 383 6.15 1.64 18.91
N ASP A 384 7.01 2.32 18.15
CA ASP A 384 8.28 1.77 17.70
C ASP A 384 9.28 1.52 18.84
N GLY A 385 9.29 2.31 19.91
CA GLY A 385 10.18 2.08 21.06
C GLY A 385 9.92 0.74 21.75
N GLU A 386 8.66 0.35 21.86
CA GLU A 386 8.23 -0.93 22.40
C GLU A 386 8.62 -2.10 21.47
N LEU A 387 8.63 -1.90 20.15
CA LEU A 387 9.16 -2.89 19.20
C LEU A 387 10.64 -3.17 19.46
N ILE A 388 11.44 -2.12 19.64
CA ILE A 388 12.88 -2.23 19.91
C ILE A 388 13.13 -2.88 21.27
N THR A 389 12.35 -2.50 22.28
CA THR A 389 12.41 -3.11 23.62
C THR A 389 12.11 -4.61 23.56
N ALA A 390 11.04 -5.01 22.86
CA ALA A 390 10.68 -6.42 22.69
C ALA A 390 11.78 -7.21 21.96
N PHE A 391 12.36 -6.67 20.89
CA PHE A 391 13.49 -7.31 20.21
C PHE A 391 14.67 -7.53 21.16
N LYS A 392 15.02 -6.50 21.93
CA LYS A 392 16.14 -6.56 22.87
C LYS A 392 15.95 -7.64 23.93
N GLU A 393 14.74 -7.75 24.48
CA GLU A 393 14.42 -8.73 25.52
C GLU A 393 14.32 -10.16 24.99
N GLU A 394 13.75 -10.33 23.79
CA GLU A 394 13.44 -11.65 23.25
C GLU A 394 14.57 -12.26 22.43
N LYS A 395 15.32 -11.46 21.65
CA LYS A 395 16.19 -11.95 20.58
C LYS A 395 17.64 -11.50 20.65
N TYR A 396 17.95 -10.42 21.35
CA TYR A 396 19.33 -9.91 21.39
C TYR A 396 20.34 -10.95 21.88
N LYS A 397 19.95 -11.80 22.84
CA LYS A 397 20.77 -12.90 23.36
C LYS A 397 21.00 -14.05 22.36
N ASP A 398 20.16 -14.14 21.33
CA ASP A 398 20.21 -15.18 20.29
C ASP A 398 21.08 -14.75 19.10
N LEU A 399 21.57 -13.50 19.10
CA LEU A 399 22.43 -12.97 18.04
C LEU A 399 23.76 -13.73 17.98
N GLY A 400 24.17 -14.05 16.75
CA GLY A 400 25.44 -14.73 16.47
C GLY A 400 26.61 -13.75 16.35
N SER A 401 27.71 -14.21 15.76
CA SER A 401 28.87 -13.34 15.48
C SER A 401 28.60 -12.32 14.37
N ARG A 402 27.81 -12.68 13.35
CA ARG A 402 27.44 -11.80 12.24
C ARG A 402 25.93 -11.70 12.12
N ASN A 403 25.39 -10.48 12.19
CA ASN A 403 23.95 -10.26 12.16
C ASN A 403 23.57 -9.14 11.19
N PHE A 404 22.48 -9.35 10.47
CA PHE A 404 21.80 -8.33 9.70
C PHE A 404 20.45 -8.07 10.34
N LEU A 405 20.34 -6.92 11.02
CA LEU A 405 19.14 -6.53 11.78
C LEU A 405 18.35 -5.53 10.95
N ILE A 406 17.11 -5.88 10.58
CA ILE A 406 16.23 -5.01 9.83
C ILE A 406 15.10 -4.57 10.77
N PHE A 407 14.99 -3.27 11.01
CA PHE A 407 13.88 -2.67 11.73
C PHE A 407 13.04 -1.84 10.76
N HIS A 408 11.76 -2.16 10.61
CA HIS A 408 10.82 -1.41 9.79
C HIS A 408 9.79 -0.72 10.69
N LEU A 409 9.89 0.61 10.76
CA LEU A 409 9.26 1.46 11.77
C LEU A 409 7.98 2.12 11.26
N ALA A 410 7.09 2.49 12.17
CA ALA A 410 5.91 3.33 11.91
C ALA A 410 6.26 4.79 11.62
N GLY A 411 7.41 5.25 12.13
CA GLY A 411 8.00 6.55 11.83
C GLY A 411 7.05 7.72 12.11
N GLN A 412 6.83 8.57 11.10
CA GLN A 412 5.97 9.75 11.19
C GLN A 412 4.74 9.63 10.27
N HIS A 413 4.24 8.40 10.07
CA HIS A 413 3.07 8.13 9.22
C HIS A 413 1.88 9.07 9.48
N PHE A 414 1.08 9.33 8.44
CA PHE A 414 -0.05 10.28 8.43
C PHE A 414 -0.90 10.22 9.70
N LEU A 415 -1.24 11.42 10.22
CA LEU A 415 -1.67 11.65 11.61
C LEU A 415 -0.55 11.35 12.61
N ALA A 416 0.55 12.11 12.49
CA ALA A 416 1.77 11.94 13.26
C ALA A 416 1.56 11.89 14.79
N LYS A 417 0.51 12.53 15.31
CA LYS A 417 0.10 12.43 16.71
C LYS A 417 -0.05 10.99 17.21
N ASN A 418 -0.47 10.07 16.35
CA ASN A 418 -0.69 8.67 16.72
C ASN A 418 0.61 7.84 16.72
N GLN A 419 1.73 8.42 16.31
CA GLN A 419 3.01 7.70 16.12
C GLN A 419 3.95 7.83 17.32
N TYR A 420 3.52 8.51 18.38
CA TYR A 420 4.27 8.62 19.63
C TYR A 420 3.33 8.50 20.84
N PRO A 421 3.82 7.99 21.99
CA PRO A 421 2.99 7.85 23.18
C PRO A 421 2.45 9.20 23.65
N GLN A 422 1.17 9.26 23.99
CA GLN A 422 0.48 10.47 24.46
C GLN A 422 0.82 10.82 25.92
N GLU A 423 2.11 10.76 26.25
CA GLU A 423 2.68 11.13 27.54
C GLU A 423 3.31 12.52 27.45
N LYS A 424 3.29 13.26 28.57
CA LYS A 424 3.82 14.64 28.62
C LYS A 424 5.29 14.76 28.19
N LYS A 425 6.10 13.71 28.33
CA LYS A 425 7.51 13.72 27.91
C LYS A 425 7.70 13.77 26.38
N TYR A 426 6.72 13.30 25.62
CA TYR A 426 6.76 13.27 24.15
C TYR A 426 5.97 14.42 23.51
N ASP A 427 5.15 15.15 24.29
CA ASP A 427 4.45 16.37 23.86
C ASP A 427 5.32 17.61 24.12
N VAL A 428 6.43 17.73 23.38
CA VAL A 428 7.48 18.74 23.59
C VAL A 428 7.13 20.07 22.91
N PHE A 429 6.63 20.01 21.68
CA PHE A 429 6.28 21.15 20.84
C PHE A 429 4.77 21.32 20.73
N SER A 430 4.31 22.57 20.62
CA SER A 430 2.92 22.89 20.26
C SER A 430 2.86 23.99 19.19
N ALA A 431 1.63 24.33 18.76
CA ALA A 431 1.41 25.33 17.71
C ALA A 431 2.13 26.69 17.93
N LYS A 432 2.42 27.05 19.18
CA LYS A 432 3.13 28.29 19.56
C LYS A 432 4.62 28.27 19.18
N ASP A 433 5.21 27.08 19.06
CA ASP A 433 6.64 26.90 18.79
C ASP A 433 6.94 26.97 17.29
N VAL A 434 5.91 26.80 16.45
CA VAL A 434 5.99 26.89 14.99
C VAL A 434 6.20 28.34 14.55
N LYS A 435 7.44 28.66 14.16
CA LYS A 435 7.85 30.01 13.73
C LYS A 435 7.37 30.42 12.34
N ASN A 436 7.01 29.47 11.47
CA ASN A 436 6.57 29.77 10.10
C ASN A 436 5.37 30.73 10.14
N THR A 437 5.42 31.85 9.40
CA THR A 437 4.40 32.90 9.37
C THR A 437 3.61 32.95 8.06
N ALA A 438 3.73 31.92 7.21
CA ALA A 438 3.03 31.86 5.94
C ALA A 438 1.51 32.07 6.10
N SER A 439 0.92 32.85 5.19
CA SER A 439 -0.46 33.32 5.29
C SER A 439 -1.52 32.21 5.21
N TYR A 440 -1.15 31.05 4.67
CA TYR A 440 -2.01 29.88 4.58
C TYR A 440 -2.04 29.04 5.88
N LEU A 441 -1.19 29.35 6.86
CA LEU A 441 -1.15 28.61 8.12
C LEU A 441 -2.17 29.15 9.13
N ASN A 442 -3.05 28.27 9.60
CA ASN A 442 -3.97 28.53 10.72
C ASN A 442 -3.52 27.77 11.99
N ALA A 443 -4.29 27.89 13.08
CA ALA A 443 -3.98 27.24 14.36
C ALA A 443 -3.92 25.70 14.26
N GLU A 444 -4.77 25.10 13.42
CA GLU A 444 -4.79 23.65 13.20
C GLU A 444 -3.55 23.19 12.40
N SER A 445 -3.21 23.87 11.31
CA SER A 445 -2.01 23.54 10.52
C SER A 445 -0.74 23.66 11.37
N ARG A 446 -0.64 24.69 12.22
CA ARG A 446 0.47 24.84 13.17
C ARG A 446 0.52 23.72 14.20
N GLN A 447 -0.63 23.28 14.71
CA GLN A 447 -0.69 22.17 15.64
C GLN A 447 -0.21 20.87 14.98
N ARG A 448 -0.61 20.61 13.73
CA ARG A 448 -0.14 19.43 12.97
C ARG A 448 1.37 19.45 12.70
N ILE A 449 1.95 20.62 12.40
CA ILE A 449 3.41 20.77 12.28
C ILE A 449 4.11 20.41 13.60
N ALA A 450 3.59 20.89 14.73
CA ALA A 450 4.16 20.59 16.04
C ALA A 450 4.04 19.09 16.42
N GLU A 451 2.90 18.46 16.12
CA GLU A 451 2.70 17.02 16.31
C GLU A 451 3.66 16.20 15.44
N TYR A 452 3.92 16.62 14.20
CA TYR A 452 4.93 16.01 13.33
C TYR A 452 6.36 16.16 13.89
N ALA A 453 6.69 17.32 14.45
CA ALA A 453 7.96 17.55 15.14
C ALA A 453 8.13 16.67 16.40
N ASN A 454 7.06 16.45 17.17
CA ASN A 454 7.06 15.53 18.31
C ASN A 454 7.27 14.07 17.87
N ALA A 455 6.59 13.63 16.80
CA ALA A 455 6.79 12.30 16.22
C ALA A 455 8.22 12.11 15.71
N THR A 456 8.80 13.15 15.11
CA THR A 456 10.21 13.17 14.66
C THR A 456 11.16 12.99 15.84
N ARG A 457 10.91 13.70 16.96
CA ARG A 457 11.69 13.60 18.19
C ARG A 457 11.56 12.24 18.88
N TYR A 458 10.38 11.65 18.89
CA TYR A 458 10.20 10.29 19.39
C TYR A 458 10.97 9.28 18.55
N ASN A 459 10.91 9.39 17.22
CA ASN A 459 11.69 8.55 16.33
C ASN A 459 13.21 8.71 16.55
N ASP A 460 13.72 9.92 16.80
CA ASP A 460 15.12 10.13 17.18
C ASP A 460 15.51 9.34 18.46
N GLU A 461 14.62 9.28 19.45
CA GLU A 461 14.80 8.46 20.64
C GLU A 461 14.78 6.95 20.31
N VAL A 462 13.92 6.50 19.40
CA VAL A 462 13.89 5.10 18.94
C VAL A 462 15.22 4.73 18.26
N ILE A 463 15.73 5.57 17.36
CA ILE A 463 17.04 5.36 16.74
C ILE A 463 18.15 5.31 17.80
N HIS A 464 18.08 6.20 18.80
CA HIS A 464 19.01 6.17 19.92
C HIS A 464 18.95 4.85 20.71
N GLN A 465 17.76 4.30 20.97
CA GLN A 465 17.61 3.00 21.64
C GLN A 465 18.25 1.86 20.84
N ILE A 466 18.12 1.87 19.51
CA ILE A 466 18.77 0.88 18.62
C ILE A 466 20.29 1.05 18.68
N ILE A 467 20.80 2.28 18.63
CA ILE A 467 22.24 2.57 18.74
C ILE A 467 22.78 2.04 20.08
N GLU A 468 22.13 2.33 21.20
CA GLU A 468 22.56 1.87 22.53
C GLU A 468 22.57 0.34 22.65
N MET A 469 21.67 -0.34 21.95
CA MET A 469 21.64 -1.81 21.91
C MET A 469 22.93 -2.38 21.30
N VAL A 470 23.53 -1.72 20.31
CA VAL A 470 24.70 -2.23 19.57
C VAL A 470 25.98 -1.41 19.77
N ARG A 471 25.96 -0.40 20.67
CA ARG A 471 27.04 0.59 20.81
C ARG A 471 28.42 -0.02 21.05
N HIS A 472 28.48 -1.06 21.87
CA HIS A 472 29.72 -1.68 22.33
C HIS A 472 30.15 -2.90 21.51
N THR A 473 29.55 -3.12 20.34
CA THR A 473 29.90 -4.21 19.43
C THR A 473 30.46 -3.65 18.12
N ASN A 474 31.08 -4.50 17.29
CA ASN A 474 31.47 -4.11 15.94
C ASN A 474 30.21 -3.92 15.08
N SER A 475 29.76 -2.68 14.93
CA SER A 475 28.42 -2.37 14.43
C SER A 475 28.39 -1.12 13.57
N ILE A 476 27.63 -1.20 12.49
CA ILE A 476 27.25 -0.08 11.64
C ILE A 476 25.73 -0.06 11.50
N LEU A 477 25.14 1.13 11.61
CA LEU A 477 23.71 1.36 11.44
C LEU A 477 23.49 2.30 10.27
N ILE A 478 22.55 1.95 9.40
CA ILE A 478 22.08 2.77 8.30
C ILE A 478 20.59 3.04 8.55
N TYR A 479 20.20 4.31 8.57
CA TYR A 479 18.82 4.72 8.72
C TYR A 479 18.37 5.62 7.57
N PHE A 480 17.21 5.30 7.01
CA PHE A 480 16.47 6.16 6.09
C PHE A 480 14.97 5.83 6.16
N PRO A 481 14.06 6.79 5.96
CA PRO A 481 12.66 6.50 5.74
C PRO A 481 12.41 6.02 4.32
N ASP A 482 11.27 5.37 4.10
CA ASP A 482 10.81 5.03 2.77
C ASP A 482 10.60 6.29 1.87
N HIS A 483 9.99 7.34 2.40
CA HIS A 483 9.75 8.62 1.74
C HIS A 483 9.56 9.77 2.74
N GLY A 484 9.39 11.00 2.24
CA GLY A 484 9.00 12.17 3.03
C GLY A 484 7.49 12.37 3.11
N GLU A 485 7.05 13.35 3.89
CA GLU A 485 5.65 13.76 4.02
C GLU A 485 5.58 15.30 3.97
N GLU A 486 4.68 15.86 3.17
CA GLU A 486 4.50 17.32 3.12
C GLU A 486 3.66 17.75 4.34
N VAL A 487 4.18 18.67 5.13
CA VAL A 487 3.58 19.17 6.37
C VAL A 487 3.49 20.69 6.34
N TYR A 488 2.65 21.19 5.45
CA TYR A 488 2.41 22.61 5.20
C TYR A 488 3.67 23.41 4.84
N ASP A 489 4.65 22.74 4.22
CA ASP A 489 5.98 23.30 3.97
C ASP A 489 5.95 24.51 3.02
N TYR A 490 5.13 24.43 1.96
CA TYR A 490 5.05 25.48 0.93
C TYR A 490 3.61 25.86 0.50
N ARG A 491 2.59 25.19 1.04
CA ARG A 491 1.16 25.45 0.77
C ARG A 491 0.25 24.89 1.87
N ASP A 492 -1.05 25.16 1.79
CA ASP A 492 -2.07 24.59 2.69
C ASP A 492 -2.35 23.12 2.36
N PHE A 493 -1.39 22.24 2.65
CA PHE A 493 -1.48 20.82 2.36
C PHE A 493 -0.73 20.01 3.41
N TYR A 494 -1.35 18.90 3.83
CA TYR A 494 -0.77 17.89 4.70
C TYR A 494 -1.03 16.54 4.07
N GLY A 495 0.03 15.81 3.73
CA GLY A 495 -0.14 14.55 3.03
C GLY A 495 0.96 14.25 2.01
N ARG A 496 0.63 13.31 1.12
CA ARG A 496 1.37 13.01 -0.11
C ARG A 496 0.50 13.26 -1.32
N GLN A 497 1.13 13.74 -2.38
CA GLN A 497 0.47 13.90 -3.66
C GLN A 497 0.82 12.72 -4.56
N ILE A 498 -0.19 12.09 -5.16
CA ILE A 498 0.03 11.03 -6.14
C ILE A 498 0.68 11.64 -7.39
N PHE A 499 1.78 11.05 -7.86
CA PHE A 499 2.47 11.55 -9.05
C PHE A 499 1.66 11.36 -10.33
N SER A 500 1.53 12.45 -11.06
CA SER A 500 1.12 12.50 -12.47
C SER A 500 2.09 13.43 -13.20
N GLU A 501 2.42 13.11 -14.45
CA GLU A 501 3.44 13.85 -15.24
C GLU A 501 3.23 15.37 -15.18
N ASP A 502 1.98 15.83 -15.25
CA ASP A 502 1.62 17.26 -15.25
C ASP A 502 1.76 17.97 -13.87
N ARG A 503 2.15 17.26 -12.80
CA ARG A 503 2.07 17.78 -11.42
C ARG A 503 3.32 17.58 -10.56
N ILE A 504 4.44 17.14 -11.13
CA ILE A 504 5.70 17.01 -10.38
C ILE A 504 6.38 18.38 -10.33
N THR A 505 6.55 18.93 -9.14
CA THR A 505 7.24 20.20 -8.90
C THR A 505 8.50 19.99 -8.06
N ASP A 506 9.44 20.93 -8.12
CA ASP A 506 10.67 20.88 -7.31
C ASP A 506 10.35 20.82 -5.81
N ASP A 507 9.35 21.56 -5.33
CA ASP A 507 8.91 21.53 -3.93
C ASP A 507 8.36 20.15 -3.53
N LEU A 508 7.57 19.51 -4.41
CA LEU A 508 7.06 18.16 -4.13
C LEU A 508 8.20 17.13 -4.07
N ILE A 509 9.21 17.22 -4.94
CA ILE A 509 10.41 16.36 -4.86
C ILE A 509 11.14 16.64 -3.54
N LYS A 510 11.33 17.91 -3.21
CA LYS A 510 12.02 18.35 -2.01
C LYS A 510 11.38 17.81 -0.73
N TYR A 511 10.07 17.95 -0.57
CA TYR A 511 9.40 17.63 0.70
C TYR A 511 8.87 16.19 0.80
N GLN A 512 8.68 15.49 -0.33
CA GLN A 512 8.16 14.11 -0.32
C GLN A 512 9.19 13.04 -0.73
N LEU A 513 10.34 13.42 -1.31
CA LEU A 513 11.34 12.45 -1.78
C LEU A 513 12.73 12.69 -1.22
N GLU A 514 13.13 13.93 -0.91
CA GLU A 514 14.39 14.12 -0.20
C GLU A 514 14.25 13.74 1.26
N ILE A 515 14.98 12.70 1.63
CA ILE A 515 14.83 12.00 2.91
C ILE A 515 16.11 12.09 3.74
N PRO A 516 16.01 12.08 5.07
CA PRO A 516 17.18 11.93 5.91
C PRO A 516 17.78 10.55 5.68
N PHE A 517 19.09 10.50 5.44
CA PHE A 517 19.86 9.27 5.34
C PHE A 517 21.08 9.41 6.23
N VAL A 518 21.21 8.54 7.23
CA VAL A 518 22.31 8.61 8.19
C VAL A 518 23.03 7.28 8.31
N VAL A 519 24.33 7.36 8.52
CA VAL A 519 25.20 6.22 8.81
C VAL A 519 25.84 6.45 10.17
N TRP A 520 25.58 5.56 11.12
CA TRP A 520 26.20 5.56 12.43
C TRP A 520 27.22 4.40 12.55
N CYS A 521 28.40 4.69 13.08
CA CYS A 521 29.49 3.74 13.26
C CYS A 521 29.84 3.64 14.74
N SER A 522 29.88 2.41 15.27
CA SER A 522 30.40 2.17 16.62
C SER A 522 31.90 2.47 16.69
N ASP A 523 32.42 2.75 17.89
CA ASP A 523 33.86 2.99 18.07
C ASP A 523 34.67 1.76 17.66
N SER A 524 34.20 0.56 18.01
CA SER A 524 34.84 -0.71 17.59
C SER A 524 34.84 -0.89 16.07
N TRP A 525 33.78 -0.46 15.37
CA TRP A 525 33.72 -0.55 13.91
C TRP A 525 34.69 0.42 13.25
N LYS A 526 34.77 1.67 13.74
CA LYS A 526 35.72 2.68 13.24
C LYS A 526 37.17 2.20 13.33
N GLU A 527 37.53 1.57 14.45
CA GLU A 527 38.88 1.04 14.68
C GLU A 527 39.24 -0.10 13.71
N LYS A 528 38.28 -0.98 13.41
CA LYS A 528 38.48 -2.15 12.55
C LYS A 528 38.39 -1.82 11.05
N HIS A 529 37.59 -0.81 10.68
CA HIS A 529 37.29 -0.45 9.29
C HIS A 529 37.65 1.03 8.98
N PRO A 530 38.88 1.49 9.26
CA PRO A 530 39.24 2.90 9.12
C PRO A 530 39.10 3.43 7.69
N GLN A 531 39.38 2.60 6.68
CA GLN A 531 39.22 3.00 5.28
C GLN A 531 37.75 3.21 4.89
N GLU A 532 36.85 2.33 5.33
CA GLU A 532 35.42 2.49 5.05
C GLU A 532 34.82 3.66 5.82
N TYR A 533 35.30 3.92 7.04
CA TYR A 533 34.95 5.13 7.78
C TYR A 533 35.31 6.42 7.03
N GLU A 534 36.49 6.48 6.39
CA GLU A 534 36.85 7.62 5.53
C GLU A 534 36.02 7.66 4.23
N ASN A 535 35.72 6.51 3.61
CA ASN A 535 34.84 6.47 2.43
C ASN A 535 33.45 7.05 2.73
N ILE A 536 32.89 6.75 3.92
CA ILE A 536 31.60 7.30 4.37
C ILE A 536 31.67 8.82 4.45
N LYS A 537 32.73 9.40 5.03
CA LYS A 537 32.92 10.86 5.10
C LYS A 537 32.96 11.50 3.72
N LEU A 538 33.67 10.88 2.78
CA LEU A 538 33.82 11.37 1.41
C LEU A 538 32.53 11.25 0.59
N ALA A 539 31.56 10.45 1.05
CA ALA A 539 30.32 10.17 0.33
C ALA A 539 29.14 11.08 0.72
N ILE A 540 29.26 11.92 1.75
CA ILE A 540 28.15 12.70 2.34
C ILE A 540 27.36 13.53 1.31
N ASP A 541 28.05 14.09 0.31
CA ASP A 541 27.45 14.96 -0.72
C ASP A 541 27.16 14.25 -2.06
N ARG A 542 27.32 12.91 -2.12
CA ARG A 542 26.97 12.12 -3.31
C ARG A 542 25.46 11.99 -3.44
N GLU A 543 24.98 12.11 -4.67
CA GLU A 543 23.56 11.96 -4.97
C GLU A 543 23.18 10.49 -5.06
N PHE A 544 22.21 10.06 -4.26
CA PHE A 544 21.88 8.65 -4.08
C PHE A 544 20.38 8.41 -4.04
N THR A 545 19.96 7.21 -4.47
CA THR A 545 18.59 6.72 -4.32
C THR A 545 18.59 5.46 -3.49
N THR A 546 17.65 5.33 -2.56
CA THR A 546 17.67 4.24 -1.56
C THR A 546 17.41 2.85 -2.12
N ASP A 547 16.88 2.72 -3.34
CA ASP A 547 16.78 1.42 -4.03
C ASP A 547 18.15 0.82 -4.41
N ASN A 548 19.23 1.61 -4.38
CA ASN A 548 20.59 1.11 -4.57
C ASN A 548 21.28 0.65 -3.27
N ILE A 549 20.60 0.67 -2.12
CA ILE A 549 21.22 0.44 -0.80
C ILE A 549 21.91 -0.92 -0.67
N CYS A 550 21.39 -1.95 -1.34
CA CYS A 550 21.93 -3.30 -1.28
C CYS A 550 23.42 -3.35 -1.66
N HIS A 551 23.86 -2.53 -2.63
CA HIS A 551 25.24 -2.50 -3.10
C HIS A 551 26.19 -1.98 -2.01
N MET A 552 25.81 -0.90 -1.31
CA MET A 552 26.55 -0.38 -0.16
C MET A 552 26.60 -1.42 0.97
N LEU A 553 25.49 -2.09 1.25
CA LEU A 553 25.43 -3.12 2.29
C LEU A 553 26.30 -4.34 1.95
N PHE A 554 26.34 -4.79 0.70
CA PHE A 554 27.22 -5.88 0.28
C PHE A 554 28.69 -5.55 0.45
N ARG A 555 29.10 -4.30 0.13
CA ARG A 555 30.47 -3.82 0.38
C ARG A 555 30.80 -3.87 1.86
N LEU A 556 29.95 -3.27 2.71
CA LEU A 556 30.15 -3.21 4.16
C LEU A 556 30.17 -4.60 4.81
N ALA A 557 29.43 -5.55 4.25
CA ALA A 557 29.38 -6.94 4.69
C ALA A 557 30.48 -7.83 4.07
N GLU A 558 31.31 -7.29 3.18
CA GLU A 558 32.28 -8.05 2.37
C GLU A 558 31.66 -9.27 1.66
N ILE A 559 30.41 -9.11 1.18
CA ILE A 559 29.68 -10.12 0.43
C ILE A 559 30.08 -10.04 -1.04
N LYS A 560 30.48 -11.18 -1.60
CA LYS A 560 30.75 -11.39 -3.02
C LYS A 560 29.53 -12.07 -3.65
N THR A 561 28.89 -11.36 -4.56
CA THR A 561 27.75 -11.82 -5.36
C THR A 561 27.78 -11.15 -6.73
N LYS A 562 27.20 -11.79 -7.75
CA LYS A 562 27.03 -11.22 -9.09
C LYS A 562 26.14 -9.97 -9.11
N GLU A 563 25.32 -9.80 -8.08
CA GLU A 563 24.41 -8.66 -7.95
C GLU A 563 25.12 -7.36 -7.52
N TYR A 564 26.34 -7.43 -7.01
CA TYR A 564 27.07 -6.24 -6.60
C TYR A 564 27.54 -5.44 -7.82
N LYS A 565 27.11 -4.17 -7.89
CA LYS A 565 27.48 -3.22 -8.94
C LYS A 565 28.24 -2.04 -8.30
N SER A 566 29.57 -1.97 -8.48
CA SER A 566 30.40 -0.92 -7.86
C SER A 566 30.01 0.50 -8.26
N LYS A 567 29.41 0.69 -9.44
CA LYS A 567 28.88 1.98 -9.91
C LYS A 567 27.63 2.46 -9.16
N ARG A 568 26.91 1.56 -8.49
CA ARG A 568 25.70 1.86 -7.70
C ARG A 568 25.95 1.83 -6.19
N ASP A 569 27.17 1.50 -5.78
CA ASP A 569 27.60 1.50 -4.39
C ASP A 569 28.04 2.90 -3.96
N LEU A 570 27.28 3.52 -3.06
CA LEU A 570 27.50 4.88 -2.57
C LEU A 570 28.92 5.13 -2.03
N LEU A 571 29.58 4.10 -1.49
CA LEU A 571 30.92 4.20 -0.90
C LEU A 571 32.05 3.86 -1.88
N SER A 572 31.71 3.33 -3.05
CA SER A 572 32.69 2.92 -4.06
C SER A 572 33.37 4.13 -4.72
N PRO A 573 34.67 4.07 -5.03
CA PRO A 573 35.32 5.08 -5.87
C PRO A 573 34.76 5.13 -7.30
N ASP A 574 34.17 4.03 -7.78
CA ASP A 574 33.55 3.94 -9.11
C ASP A 574 32.10 4.43 -9.14
N PHE A 575 31.58 4.95 -8.03
CA PHE A 575 30.19 5.37 -7.91
C PHE A 575 29.80 6.40 -8.98
N GLU A 576 28.68 6.13 -9.66
CA GLU A 576 28.08 7.03 -10.64
C GLU A 576 26.74 7.55 -10.07
N PRO A 577 26.58 8.88 -9.90
CA PRO A 577 25.32 9.47 -9.46
C PRO A 577 24.15 9.09 -10.36
N GLN A 578 23.08 8.59 -9.74
CA GLN A 578 21.89 8.10 -10.45
C GLN A 578 20.93 9.21 -10.88
N THR A 579 21.28 10.49 -10.70
CA THR A 579 20.39 11.64 -10.94
C THR A 579 20.05 11.88 -12.40
N LYS A 580 20.87 11.41 -13.34
CA LYS A 580 20.51 11.45 -14.78
C LYS A 580 19.41 10.45 -15.15
N ALA A 581 19.31 9.36 -14.39
CA ALA A 581 18.29 8.33 -14.58
C ALA A 581 17.06 8.61 -13.72
N TYR A 582 17.19 9.43 -12.65
CA TYR A 582 16.13 9.77 -11.70
C TYR A 582 14.94 10.44 -12.37
N ASP A 583 14.05 9.60 -12.88
CA ASP A 583 12.78 9.94 -13.43
C ASP A 583 11.73 9.21 -12.60
N ILE A 584 10.92 9.97 -11.88
CA ILE A 584 9.85 9.40 -11.06
C ILE A 584 8.72 8.80 -11.89
N THR A 585 8.74 9.07 -13.20
CA THR A 585 7.83 8.56 -14.21
C THR A 585 8.44 7.41 -15.01
N SER A 586 9.71 7.00 -14.75
CA SER A 586 10.40 5.86 -15.39
C SER A 586 9.77 4.48 -15.10
N LEU A 587 8.56 4.52 -14.56
CA LEU A 587 7.84 3.50 -13.87
C LEU A 587 6.63 3.06 -14.70
#